data_AF-A0A4Q1L0K1-F1
#
_entry.id   AF-A0A4Q1L0K1-F1
#
_cell.length_a   1.000
_cell.length_b   1.000
_cell.length_c   1.000
_cell.angle_alpha   90.00
_cell.angle_beta   90.00
_cell.angle_gamma   90.00
#
_symmetry.space_group_name_H-M   'P 1'
#
loop_
_entity.id
_entity.type
_entity.pdbx_description
1 polymer ?
#
loop_
_entity_poly.entity_id
_entity_poly.type
_entity_poly.pdbx_seq_one_letter_code
_entity_poly.pdbx_strand_id
1 'polypeptide(L)' 'MAAPRKCPDELRERAIRMAVDLRRDPATKTGALRGDADQIGINPETLRNWVTQAEVDAGERSGTTSAEQARIDD' A
#
# COMPACT_ATOMS: atom_id res chain seq x y z
N MET A 1 -6.64 -18.36 16.04
CA MET A 1 -5.61 -17.55 16.73
C MET A 1 -4.81 -16.81 15.67
N ALA A 2 -5.00 -15.50 15.50
CA ALA A 2 -4.24 -14.73 14.52
C ALA A 2 -2.83 -14.44 15.07
N ALA A 3 -1.80 -14.91 14.37
CA ALA A 3 -0.41 -14.76 14.75
C ALA A 3 0.00 -13.26 14.84
N PRO A 4 0.87 -12.86 15.78
CA PRO A 4 1.30 -11.48 15.91
C PRO A 4 2.28 -11.13 14.78
N ARG A 5 1.75 -10.74 13.63
CA ARG A 5 2.53 -10.18 12.51
C ARG A 5 2.84 -8.70 12.79
N LYS A 6 3.51 -8.42 13.91
CA LYS A 6 3.82 -7.06 14.38
C LYS A 6 4.93 -6.34 13.59
N CYS A 7 5.23 -6.74 12.36
CA CYS A 7 6.28 -6.11 11.56
C CYS A 7 5.98 -5.98 10.05
N PRO A 8 5.23 -6.87 9.37
CA PRO A 8 4.89 -6.64 7.96
C PRO A 8 3.87 -5.52 7.76
N ASP A 9 2.93 -5.32 8.70
CA ASP A 9 1.88 -4.30 8.56
C ASP A 9 2.44 -2.88 8.72
N GLU A 10 3.30 -2.63 9.71
CA GLU A 10 3.93 -1.31 9.89
C GLU A 10 4.84 -0.93 8.70
N LEU A 11 5.55 -1.92 8.14
CA LEU A 11 6.39 -1.72 6.96
C LEU A 11 5.52 -1.40 5.72
N ARG A 12 4.41 -2.11 5.57
CA ARG A 12 3.41 -1.88 4.53
C ARG A 12 2.77 -0.50 4.67
N GLU A 13 2.34 -0.11 5.85
CA GLU A 13 1.74 1.21 6.11
C GLU A 13 2.71 2.35 5.82
N ARG A 14 3.98 2.19 6.22
CA ARG A 14 5.03 3.16 5.88
C ARG A 14 5.26 3.27 4.38
N ALA A 15 5.34 2.14 3.67
CA ALA A 15 5.49 2.09 2.22
C ALA A 15 4.33 2.77 1.49
N ILE A 16 3.11 2.47 1.92
CA ILE A 16 1.88 3.06 1.39
C ILE A 16 1.90 4.57 1.58
N ARG A 17 2.21 5.03 2.79
CA ARG A 17 2.19 6.47 3.13
C ARG A 17 3.21 7.26 2.31
N MET A 18 4.40 6.69 2.12
CA MET A 18 5.47 7.28 1.30
C MET A 18 5.07 7.31 -0.18
N ALA A 19 4.52 6.21 -0.70
CA ALA A 19 4.08 6.12 -2.07
C ALA A 19 2.85 7.00 -2.39
N VAL A 20 1.93 7.18 -1.44
CA VAL A 20 0.78 8.12 -1.57
C VAL A 20 1.29 9.55 -1.66
N ASP A 21 2.22 9.95 -0.79
CA ASP A 21 2.83 11.29 -0.81
C ASP A 21 3.53 11.58 -2.15
N LEU A 22 4.34 10.64 -2.64
CA LEU A 22 5.01 10.72 -3.94
C LEU A 22 4.06 10.73 -5.13
N ARG A 23 2.83 10.24 -4.96
CA ARG A 23 1.79 10.25 -5.99
C ARG A 23 1.04 11.57 -6.08
N ARG A 24 1.03 12.36 -4.98
CA ARG A 24 0.52 13.74 -4.95
C ARG A 24 1.46 14.68 -5.71
N ASP A 25 2.76 14.36 -5.75
CA ASP A 25 3.71 15.06 -6.60
C ASP A 25 3.67 14.54 -8.05
N PRO A 26 3.23 15.36 -9.02
CA PRO A 26 3.11 14.92 -10.42
C PRO A 26 4.46 14.74 -11.11
N ALA A 27 5.56 15.30 -10.60
CA ALA A 27 6.90 15.17 -11.18
C ALA A 27 7.54 13.82 -10.83
N THR A 28 7.24 13.27 -9.65
CA THR A 28 7.78 11.97 -9.21
C THR A 28 6.86 10.78 -9.47
N LYS A 29 5.59 11.04 -9.86
CA LYS A 29 4.54 10.03 -10.07
C LYS A 29 4.95 8.85 -10.96
N THR A 30 5.73 9.11 -12.01
CA THR A 30 6.20 8.10 -12.98
C THR A 30 7.62 7.66 -12.64
N GLY A 31 7.81 6.96 -11.52
CA GLY A 31 9.13 6.44 -11.14
C GLY A 31 9.32 6.26 -9.64
N ALA A 32 8.68 7.10 -8.83
CA ALA A 32 8.73 7.03 -7.37
C ALA A 32 8.33 5.66 -6.83
N LEU A 33 7.23 5.10 -7.33
CA LEU A 33 6.75 3.76 -6.94
C LEU A 33 7.80 2.68 -7.17
N ARG A 34 8.63 2.80 -8.21
CA ARG A 34 9.69 1.83 -8.49
C ARG A 34 10.87 2.00 -7.52
N GLY A 35 11.24 3.24 -7.21
CA GLY A 35 12.30 3.55 -6.24
C GLY A 35 11.95 3.12 -4.82
N ASP A 36 10.72 3.40 -4.38
CA ASP A 36 10.22 2.97 -3.06
C ASP A 36 10.11 1.44 -2.96
N ALA A 37 9.59 0.80 -4.02
CA ALA A 37 9.49 -0.66 -4.05
C ALA A 37 10.87 -1.34 -3.99
N ASP A 38 11.86 -0.79 -4.71
CA ASP A 38 13.25 -1.25 -4.66
C ASP A 38 13.88 -1.04 -3.28
N GLN A 39 13.65 0.12 -2.66
CA GLN A 39 14.15 0.44 -1.31
C GLN A 39 13.62 -0.52 -0.23
N ILE A 40 12.39 -1.02 -0.42
CA ILE A 40 11.71 -1.92 0.51
C ILE A 40 11.90 -3.39 0.10
N GLY A 41 12.42 -3.66 -1.11
CA GLY A 41 12.65 -4.99 -1.65
C GLY A 41 11.38 -5.72 -2.06
N ILE A 42 10.34 -4.99 -2.47
CA ILE A 42 9.05 -5.55 -2.91
C ILE A 42 8.81 -5.29 -4.40
N ASN A 43 7.89 -6.04 -5.01
CA ASN A 43 7.52 -5.80 -6.40
C ASN A 43 6.75 -4.45 -6.49
N PRO A 44 7.11 -3.52 -7.41
CA PRO A 44 6.38 -2.27 -7.62
C PRO A 44 4.89 -2.46 -7.91
N GLU A 45 4.49 -3.58 -8.51
CA GLU A 45 3.08 -3.92 -8.72
C GLU A 45 2.36 -4.19 -7.39
N THR A 46 3.02 -4.84 -6.43
CA THR A 46 2.51 -5.04 -5.07
C THR A 46 2.31 -3.72 -4.35
N LEU A 47 3.30 -2.82 -4.42
CA LEU A 47 3.18 -1.48 -3.83
C LEU A 47 2.04 -0.68 -4.45
N ARG A 48 1.84 -0.76 -5.76
CA ARG A 48 0.72 -0.11 -6.45
C ARG A 48 -0.65 -0.63 -5.99
N ASN A 49 -0.77 -1.93 -5.76
CA ASN A 49 -1.99 -2.52 -5.19
C ASN A 49 -2.23 -2.02 -3.76
N TRP A 50 -1.20 -1.97 -2.93
CA TRP A 50 -1.31 -1.44 -1.57
C TRP A 50 -1.73 0.02 -1.52
N VAL A 51 -1.15 0.88 -2.38
CA VAL A 51 -1.56 2.28 -2.50
C VAL A 51 -3.01 2.40 -2.97
N THR A 52 -3.39 1.64 -4.00
CA THR A 52 -4.78 1.64 -4.50
C THR A 52 -5.76 1.23 -3.41
N GLN A 53 -5.40 0.23 -2.61
CA GLN A 53 -6.24 -0.23 -1.53
C GLN A 53 -6.28 0.80 -0.38
N ALA A 54 -5.19 1.49 -0.08
CA ALA A 54 -5.18 2.59 0.88
C ALA A 54 -6.04 3.79 0.43
N GLU A 55 -6.07 4.12 -0.86
CA GLU A 55 -7.00 5.13 -1.41
C GLU A 55 -8.47 4.70 -1.22
N VAL A 56 -8.76 3.40 -1.35
CA VAL A 56 -10.10 2.84 -1.10
C VAL A 56 -10.45 2.89 0.39
N ASP A 57 -9.51 2.54 1.26
CA ASP A 57 -9.69 2.57 2.72
C ASP A 57 -9.89 4.01 3.24
N ALA A 58 -9.16 4.97 2.67
CA ALA A 58 -9.33 6.40 2.92
C ALA A 58 -10.64 6.98 2.35
N GLY A 59 -11.41 6.20 1.58
CA GLY A 59 -12.65 6.64 0.94
C GLY A 59 -12.45 7.53 -0.29
N GLU A 60 -11.21 7.66 -0.79
CA GLU A 60 -10.91 8.40 -2.03
C GLU A 60 -11.32 7.62 -3.29
N ARG A 61 -11.49 6.30 -3.18
CA ARG A 61 -12.04 5.44 -4.24
C ARG A 61 -13.11 4.49 -3.73
N SER A 62 -14.11 4.25 -4.58
CA SER A 62 -15.08 3.17 -4.38
C SER A 62 -14.41 1.81 -4.64
N GLY A 63 -14.40 0.93 -3.63
CA GLY A 63 -13.86 -0.43 -3.71
C GLY A 63 -13.94 -1.18 -2.38
N THR A 64 -13.61 -2.47 -2.40
CA THR A 64 -13.52 -3.34 -1.22
C THR A 64 -12.26 -2.99 -0.40
N THR A 65 -12.42 -2.64 0.87
CA THR A 65 -11.31 -2.30 1.77
C THR A 65 -10.52 -3.55 2.19
N SER A 66 -9.25 -3.41 2.61
CA SER A 66 -8.44 -4.53 3.13
C SER A 66 -9.12 -5.18 4.32
N ALA A 67 -9.84 -4.40 5.13
CA ALA A 67 -10.61 -4.91 6.26
C ALA A 67 -11.71 -5.89 5.81
N GLU A 68 -12.21 -5.74 4.58
CA GLU A 68 -13.19 -6.64 3.98
C GLU A 68 -12.50 -7.80 3.24
N GLN A 69 -11.36 -7.59 2.58
CA GLN A 69 -10.57 -8.68 2.00
C GLN A 69 -9.97 -9.63 3.03
N ALA A 70 -9.48 -9.11 4.16
CA ALA A 70 -8.96 -9.91 5.28
C ALA A 70 -10.05 -10.73 5.99
N ARG A 71 -11.33 -10.41 5.80
CA ARG A 71 -12.46 -11.22 6.30
C ARG A 71 -12.88 -12.34 5.36
N ILE A 72 -12.45 -12.30 4.09
CA ILE A 72 -12.80 -13.32 3.08
C ILE A 72 -11.76 -14.46 3.07
N ASP A 73 -10.57 -14.23 3.63
CA ASP A 73 -9.48 -15.22 3.74
C ASP A 73 -9.49 -16.01 5.08
N ASP A 74 -10.41 -15.69 6.01
CA ASP A 74 -10.69 -16.47 7.25
C ASP A 74 -11.76 -17.54 7.00
#